data_AF-A0A4Y9M7M9-F1
#
_entry.id   AF-A0A4Y9M7M9-F1
#
_cell.length_a   1.000
_cell.length_b   1.000
_cell.length_c   1.000
_cell.angle_alpha   90.00
_cell.angle_beta   90.00
_cell.angle_gamma   90.00
#
_symmetry.space_group_name_H-M   'P 1'
#
loop_
_entity.id
_entity.type
_entity.pdbx_description
1 polymer ?
#
loop_
_entity_poly.entity_id
_entity_poly.type
_entity_poly.pdbx_seq_one_letter_code
_entity_poly.pdbx_strand_id
1 'polypeptide(L)' 'MANNIHERGLPALPQDALNQDMYLLEVKTPYESTEPWDTFKIVARIPGEGAFRTASEGACVLKN' A
#
# COMPACT_ATOMS: atom_id res chain seq x y z
N MET A 1 14.31 -15.53 16.07
CA MET A 1 14.26 -16.51 14.96
C MET A 1 13.18 -16.06 13.99
N ALA A 2 13.50 -15.16 13.08
CA ALA A 2 12.59 -14.78 12.01
C ALA A 2 12.69 -15.87 10.94
N ASN A 3 11.59 -16.54 10.66
CA ASN A 3 11.55 -17.58 9.62
C ASN A 3 11.64 -16.89 8.26
N ASN A 4 12.84 -16.87 7.68
CA ASN A 4 13.07 -16.33 6.36
C ASN A 4 12.39 -17.22 5.31
N ILE A 5 11.32 -16.71 4.71
CA ILE A 5 10.57 -17.43 3.67
C ILE A 5 11.40 -17.68 2.40
N HIS A 6 12.46 -16.87 2.16
CA HIS A 6 13.36 -17.06 1.03
C HIS A 6 14.20 -18.34 1.15
N GLU A 7 14.50 -18.77 2.38
CA GLU A 7 15.28 -19.99 2.63
C GLU A 7 14.44 -21.26 2.48
N ARG A 8 13.10 -21.13 2.47
CA ARG A 8 12.18 -22.28 2.36
C ARG A 8 11.88 -22.69 0.92
N GLY A 9 12.55 -22.08 -0.07
CA GLY A 9 12.36 -22.39 -1.49
C GLY A 9 10.94 -22.09 -1.99
N LEU A 10 10.15 -21.35 -1.22
CA LEU A 10 8.86 -20.85 -1.67
C LEU A 10 9.13 -19.76 -2.71
N PRO A 11 8.42 -19.77 -3.85
CA PRO A 11 8.59 -18.73 -4.84
C PRO A 11 8.26 -17.38 -4.21
N ALA A 12 9.14 -16.39 -4.42
CA ALA A 12 8.83 -15.01 -4.10
C ALA A 12 7.58 -14.60 -4.90
N LEU A 13 6.62 -13.95 -4.25
CA LEU A 13 5.47 -13.41 -4.96
C LEU A 13 5.96 -12.34 -5.95
N PRO A 14 5.30 -12.21 -7.11
CA PRO A 14 5.51 -11.07 -7.98
C PRO A 14 5.43 -9.77 -7.18
N GLN A 15 6.32 -8.81 -7.46
CA GLN A 15 6.43 -7.58 -6.66
C GLN A 15 5.12 -6.76 -6.68
N ASP A 16 4.33 -6.91 -7.75
CA ASP A 16 3.01 -6.32 -7.97
C ASP A 16 1.85 -7.12 -7.35
N ALA A 17 2.10 -8.32 -6.81
CA ALA A 17 1.05 -9.15 -6.19
C ALA A 17 0.40 -8.49 -4.95
N LEU A 18 1.02 -7.43 -4.41
CA LEU A 18 0.51 -6.66 -3.29
C LEU A 18 0.03 -5.26 -3.69
N ASN A 19 -0.16 -4.98 -4.98
CA ASN A 19 -0.74 -3.71 -5.44
C ASN A 19 -2.21 -3.64 -4.99
N GLN A 20 -2.44 -3.02 -3.84
CA GLN A 20 -3.76 -2.77 -3.28
C GLN A 20 -4.22 -1.35 -3.64
N ASP A 21 -5.53 -1.14 -3.70
CA ASP A 21 -6.04 0.21 -3.89
C ASP A 21 -5.70 1.09 -2.69
N MET A 22 -5.35 2.34 -3.00
CA MET A 22 -5.05 3.36 -2.00
C MET A 22 -6.15 4.40 -1.97
N TYR A 23 -6.36 5.02 -0.80
CA TYR A 23 -7.36 6.08 -0.63
C TYR A 23 -6.68 7.36 -0.17
N LEU A 24 -6.98 8.47 -0.85
CA LEU A 24 -6.62 9.80 -0.38
C LEU A 24 -7.66 10.24 0.65
N LEU A 25 -7.21 10.56 1.85
CA LEU A 25 -8.05 10.95 2.97
C LEU A 25 -7.84 12.42 3.32
N GLU A 26 -8.93 13.11 3.65
CA GLU A 26 -8.92 14.46 4.21
C GLU A 26 -9.51 14.42 5.61
N VAL A 27 -8.88 15.16 6.53
CA VAL A 27 -9.35 15.29 7.91
C VAL A 27 -10.67 16.06 7.92
N LYS A 28 -11.69 15.49 8.56
CA LYS A 28 -12.99 16.14 8.77
C LYS A 28 -12.87 17.32 9.73
N THR A 29 -13.73 18.32 9.53
CA THR A 29 -13.89 19.40 10.52
C THR A 29 -14.61 18.90 11.77
N PRO A 30 -14.50 19.61 12.92
CA PRO A 30 -15.16 19.19 14.16
C PRO A 30 -16.69 19.05 14.05
N TYR A 31 -17.33 19.76 13.12
CA TYR A 31 -18.78 19.71 12.88
C TYR A 31 -19.21 18.54 11.99
N GLU A 32 -18.28 17.95 11.23
CA GLU A 32 -18.53 16.84 10.31
C GLU A 32 -18.27 15.46 10.95
N SER A 33 -17.56 15.41 12.08
CA SER A 33 -17.27 14.18 12.84
C SER A 33 -18.44 13.86 13.76
N THR A 34 -19.30 12.92 13.38
CA THR A 34 -20.52 12.62 14.14
C THR A 34 -20.35 11.53 15.20
N GLU A 35 -19.32 10.70 15.06
CA GLU A 35 -19.09 9.55 15.93
C GLU A 35 -17.62 9.45 16.35
N PRO A 36 -17.31 8.74 17.45
CA PRO A 36 -15.94 8.41 17.78
C PRO A 36 -15.27 7.73 16.59
N TRP A 37 -14.06 8.18 16.24
CA TRP A 37 -13.24 7.68 15.13
C TRP A 37 -13.69 8.08 13.72
N ASP A 38 -14.71 8.94 13.58
CA ASP A 38 -15.14 9.49 12.29
C ASP A 38 -14.30 10.71 11.86
N THR A 39 -12.99 10.48 11.66
CA THR A 39 -12.03 11.58 11.51
C THR A 39 -11.67 11.92 10.07
N PHE A 40 -12.00 11.06 9.10
CA PHE A 40 -11.57 11.20 7.72
C PHE A 40 -12.71 11.05 6.73
N LYS A 41 -12.61 11.75 5.60
CA LYS A 41 -13.42 11.51 4.40
C LYS A 41 -12.51 11.06 3.26
N ILE A 42 -13.03 10.20 2.39
CA ILE A 42 -12.34 9.74 1.18
C ILE A 42 -12.49 10.82 0.11
N VAL A 43 -11.36 11.35 -0.37
CA VAL A 43 -11.30 12.34 -1.45
C VAL A 43 -11.16 11.65 -2.80
N ALA A 44 -10.36 10.58 -2.86
CA ALA A 44 -10.13 9.82 -4.09
C ALA A 44 -9.77 8.37 -3.79
N ARG A 45 -10.12 7.47 -4.73
CA ARG A 45 -9.61 6.09 -4.80
C ARG A 45 -8.54 6.05 -5.90
N ILE A 46 -7.37 5.53 -5.56
CA ILE A 46 -6.23 5.37 -6.46
C ILE A 46 -6.09 3.87 -6.72
N PRO A 47 -6.33 3.40 -7.97
CA PRO A 47 -6.17 1.99 -8.31
C PRO A 47 -4.75 1.51 -8.03
N GLY A 48 -4.62 0.30 -7.48
CA GLY A 48 -3.32 -0.28 -7.11
C GLY A 48 -2.31 -0.33 -8.26
N GLU A 49 -2.78 -0.53 -9.50
CA GLU A 49 -1.94 -0.53 -10.71
C GLU A 49 -1.19 0.79 -10.94
N GLY A 50 -1.78 1.93 -10.53
CA GLY A 50 -1.19 3.27 -10.67
C GLY A 50 -0.70 3.88 -9.37
N ALA A 51 -0.89 3.20 -8.23
CA ALA A 51 -0.54 3.72 -6.91
C ALA A 51 0.93 3.48 -6.53
N PHE A 52 1.53 2.43 -7.09
CA PHE A 52 2.90 2.01 -6.77
C PHE A 52 3.82 2.15 -7.97
N ARG A 53 5.10 2.36 -7.68
CA ARG A 53 6.15 2.33 -8.71
C ARG A 53 6.33 0.90 -9.20
N THR A 54 6.59 0.76 -10.49
CA THR A 54 6.95 -0.54 -11.07
C THR A 54 8.30 -1.02 -10.56
N ALA A 55 8.56 -2.33 -10.67
CA ALA A 55 9.84 -2.93 -10.30
C ALA A 55 11.03 -2.32 -11.05
N SER A 56 10.82 -1.95 -12.32
CA SER A 56 11.84 -1.30 -13.16
C SER A 56 12.18 0.11 -12.68
N GLU A 57 11.20 0.89 -12.21
CA GLU A 57 11.36 2.25 -11.68
C GLU A 57 11.94 2.28 -10.25
N GLY A 58 11.90 1.16 -9.51
CA GLY A 58 12.43 1.08 -8.16
C GLY A 58 13.95 1.27 -8.11
N ALA A 59 14.44 1.96 -7.07
CA ALA A 59 15.87 2.19 -6.83
C ALA A 59 16.57 1.04 -6.07
N CYS A 60 15.96 -0.15 -6.04
CA CYS A 60 16.55 -1.30 -5.35
C CYS A 60 17.89 -1.67 -6.01
N VAL A 61 18.95 -1.75 -5.21
CA VAL A 61 20.32 -2.06 -5.67
C VAL A 61 20.54 -3.56 -5.87
N LEU A 62 19.66 -4.40 -5.33
CA LEU A 62 19.68 -5.86 -5.47
C LEU A 62 18.86 -6.32 -6.69
N LYS A 63 19.02 -5.63 -7.82
CA LYS A 63 18.48 -6.08 -9.12
C LYS A 63 19.48 -7.06 -9.73
N ASN A 64 19.67 -8.24 -9.13
CA ASN A 64 20.40 -9.37 -9.71
C ASN A 64 20.11 -10.65 -8.90
#